data_AF-A0A518H5J5-F1
#
_entry.id   AF-A0A518H5J5-F1
#
_cell.length_a   1.000
_cell.length_b   1.000
_cell.length_c   1.000
_cell.angle_alpha   90.00
_cell.angle_beta   90.00
_cell.angle_gamma   90.00
#
_symmetry.space_group_name_H-M   'P 1'
#
loop_
_entity.id
_entity.type
_entity.pdbx_description
1 polymer ?
#
loop_
_entity_poly.entity_id
_entity_poly.type
_entity_poly.pdbx_seq_one_letter_code
_entity_poly.pdbx_strand_id
1 'polypeptide(L)'
;MTRQDPGGPTPGPADPLPLLPPRPNLGPEPWRDLDGADPWAISAAVLLLASVAVIGARVIARRRGRAASVPAPAPGPAGPSAPGSRADRLVARAEAIREAIIAHLGPSWAARTTEEIADSPELASRIGPDRAARVVALLAEADRAKFAGEVPPGLGDQGGDDAEADRWAAEVVRALARPAPRPSPAPAPAGASSTSSGR
;
A
#
# COMPACT_ATOMS: atom_id res chain seq x y z
N MET A 1 -36.77 -76.48 60.56
CA MET A 1 -37.54 -77.31 59.59
C MET A 1 -37.15 -76.89 58.20
N THR A 2 -36.38 -77.76 57.56
CA THR A 2 -35.85 -77.69 56.20
C THR A 2 -36.99 -77.78 55.19
N ARG A 3 -36.98 -76.95 54.15
CA ARG A 3 -37.70 -77.25 52.91
C ARG A 3 -36.76 -77.00 51.73
N GLN A 4 -36.39 -78.10 51.10
CA GLN A 4 -35.75 -78.20 49.80
C GLN A 4 -36.69 -77.78 48.67
N ASP A 5 -36.05 -77.64 47.50
CA ASP A 5 -36.54 -77.76 46.13
C ASP A 5 -37.02 -76.50 45.39
N PRO A 6 -36.86 -76.48 44.05
CA PRO A 6 -35.76 -77.03 43.25
C PRO A 6 -35.34 -76.12 42.07
N GLY A 7 -34.17 -76.42 41.50
CA GLY A 7 -33.88 -76.33 40.05
C GLY A 7 -34.24 -75.03 39.31
N GLY A 8 -33.35 -74.03 39.39
CA GLY A 8 -33.28 -72.96 38.39
C GLY A 8 -32.49 -73.44 37.16
N PRO A 9 -32.89 -73.07 35.93
CA PRO A 9 -32.27 -73.53 34.69
C PRO A 9 -30.81 -73.09 34.59
N THR A 10 -29.94 -74.06 34.32
CA THR A 10 -28.53 -73.86 33.96
C THR A 10 -28.45 -72.89 32.78
N PRO A 11 -27.75 -71.74 32.87
CA PRO A 11 -27.52 -70.90 31.71
C PRO A 11 -26.63 -71.67 30.71
N GLY A 12 -27.19 -71.95 29.54
CA GLY A 12 -26.47 -72.52 28.41
C GLY A 12 -25.31 -71.61 27.98
N PRO A 13 -24.33 -72.15 27.22
CA PRO A 13 -23.15 -71.41 26.80
C PRO A 13 -23.57 -70.13 26.06
N ALA A 14 -23.10 -68.98 26.56
CA ALA A 14 -23.37 -67.68 25.97
C ALA A 14 -22.90 -67.65 24.51
N ASP A 15 -23.83 -67.38 23.60
CA ASP A 15 -23.52 -67.18 22.19
C ASP A 15 -22.46 -66.06 22.05
N PRO A 16 -21.41 -66.27 21.24
CA PRO A 16 -20.40 -65.24 21.03
C PRO A 16 -21.05 -64.05 20.32
N LEU A 17 -21.05 -62.89 20.98
CA LEU A 17 -21.54 -61.65 20.40
C LEU A 17 -20.81 -61.38 19.07
N PRO A 18 -21.54 -61.03 17.99
CA PRO A 18 -20.92 -60.77 16.70
C PRO A 18 -19.93 -59.62 16.83
N LEU A 19 -18.68 -59.85 16.37
CA LEU A 19 -17.64 -58.84 16.30
C LEU A 19 -18.13 -57.66 15.47
N LEU A 20 -18.49 -56.56 16.14
CA LEU A 20 -18.75 -55.29 15.48
C LEU A 20 -17.41 -54.73 14.97
N PRO A 21 -17.34 -54.25 13.72
CA PRO A 21 -16.15 -53.57 13.24
C PRO A 21 -15.88 -52.33 14.10
N PRO A 22 -14.61 -51.99 14.35
CA PRO A 22 -14.28 -50.78 15.10
C PRO A 22 -14.87 -49.57 14.39
N ARG A 23 -15.56 -48.69 15.15
CA ARG A 23 -16.07 -47.44 14.57
C ARG A 23 -14.89 -46.61 14.06
N PRO A 24 -14.97 -46.03 12.85
CA PRO A 24 -13.96 -45.11 12.36
C PRO A 24 -13.80 -43.97 13.37
N ASN A 25 -12.56 -43.72 13.80
CA ASN A 25 -12.24 -42.55 14.60
C ASN A 25 -12.45 -41.32 13.70
N LEU A 26 -13.57 -40.62 13.89
CA LEU A 26 -13.76 -39.31 13.28
C LEU A 26 -12.69 -38.43 13.92
N GLY A 27 -11.70 -38.04 13.12
CA GLY A 27 -10.58 -37.23 13.57
C GLY A 27 -11.02 -35.95 14.29
N PRO A 28 -10.09 -35.21 14.90
CA PRO A 28 -10.41 -34.04 15.70
C PRO A 28 -11.37 -33.08 14.96
N GLU A 29 -12.52 -32.83 15.58
CA GLU A 29 -13.59 -31.96 15.08
C GLU A 29 -13.02 -30.54 14.81
N PRO A 30 -13.04 -30.03 13.57
CA PRO A 30 -12.31 -28.82 13.16
C PRO A 30 -12.92 -27.49 13.65
N TRP A 31 -13.99 -27.50 14.45
CA TRP A 31 -14.78 -26.30 14.74
C TRP A 31 -14.46 -25.64 16.08
N ARG A 32 -13.39 -26.08 16.77
CA ARG A 32 -13.01 -25.55 18.11
C ARG A 32 -11.98 -24.43 18.11
N ASP A 33 -11.64 -23.86 16.95
CA ASP A 33 -10.69 -22.74 16.84
C ASP A 33 -11.36 -21.36 16.74
N LEU A 34 -12.53 -21.16 17.35
CA LEU A 34 -13.21 -19.85 17.38
C LEU A 34 -12.90 -18.98 18.60
N ASP A 35 -11.95 -19.37 19.46
CA ASP A 35 -11.49 -18.56 20.61
C ASP A 35 -10.13 -17.87 20.38
N GLY A 36 -9.61 -17.88 19.15
CA GLY A 36 -8.32 -17.26 18.80
C GLY A 36 -8.47 -16.16 17.78
N ALA A 37 -8.73 -14.92 18.21
CA ALA A 37 -8.42 -13.79 17.35
C ALA A 37 -6.91 -13.87 17.03
N ASP A 38 -6.58 -14.12 15.77
CA ASP A 38 -5.21 -14.32 15.33
C ASP A 38 -4.34 -13.15 15.84
N PRO A 39 -3.33 -13.40 16.71
CA PRO A 39 -2.49 -12.34 17.25
C PRO A 39 -1.83 -11.51 16.13
N TRP A 40 -1.66 -12.08 14.93
CA TRP A 40 -1.20 -11.36 13.75
C TRP A 40 -2.26 -10.42 13.17
N ALA A 41 -3.54 -10.79 13.18
CA ALA A 41 -4.63 -9.91 12.76
C ALA A 41 -4.79 -8.70 13.71
N ILE A 42 -4.66 -8.93 15.02
CA ILE A 42 -4.66 -7.84 16.02
C ILE A 42 -3.44 -6.93 15.81
N SER A 43 -2.25 -7.52 15.61
CA SER A 43 -1.02 -6.76 15.35
C SER A 43 -1.12 -5.94 14.06
N ALA A 44 -1.69 -6.51 12.99
CA ALA A 44 -1.90 -5.81 11.72
C ALA A 44 -2.87 -4.63 11.88
N ALA A 45 -3.96 -4.82 12.64
CA ALA A 45 -4.92 -3.75 12.91
C ALA A 45 -4.31 -2.60 13.75
N VAL A 46 -3.49 -2.94 14.76
CA VAL A 46 -2.78 -1.93 15.58
C VAL A 46 -1.75 -1.18 14.75
N LEU A 47 -0.98 -1.87 13.90
CA LEU A 47 -0.01 -1.24 13.00
C LEU A 47 -0.70 -0.33 11.97
N LEU A 48 -1.86 -0.73 11.46
CA LEU A 48 -2.66 0.10 10.56
C LEU A 48 -3.17 1.36 11.26
N LEU A 49 -3.71 1.24 12.48
CA LEU A 49 -4.16 2.40 13.26
C LEU A 49 -3.00 3.34 13.63
N ALA A 50 -1.85 2.78 14.02
CA ALA A 50 -0.66 3.56 14.35
C ALA A 50 -0.13 4.33 13.12
N SER A 51 -0.08 3.69 11.95
CA SER A 51 0.36 4.34 10.71
C SER A 51 -0.60 5.45 10.27
N VAL A 52 -1.92 5.26 10.37
CA VAL A 52 -2.89 6.33 10.13
C VAL A 52 -2.72 7.49 11.11
N ALA A 53 -2.49 7.21 12.39
CA ALA A 53 -2.28 8.25 13.40
C ALA A 53 -1.01 9.07 13.16
N VAL A 54 0.09 8.42 12.78
CA VAL A 54 1.36 9.09 12.45
C VAL A 54 1.22 9.97 11.20
N ILE A 55 0.55 9.49 10.17
CA ILE A 55 0.28 10.27 8.95
C ILE A 55 -0.60 11.47 9.28
N GLY A 56 -1.69 11.27 10.03
CA GLY A 56 -2.59 12.34 10.47
C GLY A 56 -1.88 13.41 11.30
N ALA A 57 -1.07 12.99 12.29
CA ALA A 57 -0.29 13.89 13.13
C ALA A 57 0.73 14.70 12.30
N ARG A 58 1.39 14.08 11.33
CA ARG A 58 2.37 14.74 10.45
C ARG A 58 1.71 15.78 9.55
N VAL A 59 0.53 15.49 8.99
CA VAL A 59 -0.26 16.46 8.19
C VAL A 59 -0.71 17.64 9.04
N ILE A 60 -1.20 17.39 10.25
CA ILE A 60 -1.63 18.44 11.18
C ILE A 60 -0.43 19.29 11.64
N ALA A 61 0.71 18.68 11.96
CA ALA A 61 1.92 19.39 12.35
C ALA A 61 2.45 20.28 11.20
N ARG A 62 2.46 19.77 9.96
CA ARG A 62 2.82 20.54 8.75
C ARG A 62 1.86 21.72 8.51
N ARG A 63 0.57 21.56 8.83
CA ARG A 63 -0.42 22.65 8.74
C ARG A 63 -0.23 23.70 9.83
N ARG A 64 0.09 23.30 11.07
CA ARG A 64 0.30 24.20 12.21
C ARG A 64 1.62 24.96 12.15
N GLY A 65 2.67 24.35 11.57
CA GLY A 65 3.97 24.99 11.37
C GLY A 65 3.98 26.16 10.38
N ARG A 66 2.94 26.33 9.54
CA ARG A 66 2.82 27.52 8.67
C ARG A 66 2.31 28.76 9.41
N ALA A 67 1.74 28.63 10.61
CA ALA A 67 1.18 29.75 11.37
C ALA A 67 2.13 30.28 12.46
N ALA A 68 3.22 29.60 12.77
CA ALA A 68 4.16 29.99 13.82
C ALA A 68 5.59 29.87 13.30
N SER A 69 6.13 30.98 12.80
CA SER A 69 7.56 31.09 12.47
C SER A 69 8.31 31.86 13.56
N VAL A 70 9.46 31.28 13.98
CA VAL A 70 10.66 31.84 14.68
C VAL A 70 10.63 31.88 16.23
N PRO A 71 11.74 31.61 17.01
CA PRO A 71 13.17 31.40 16.68
C PRO A 71 13.85 30.09 17.19
N ALA A 72 15.11 29.92 16.78
CA ALA A 72 16.00 28.74 16.74
C ALA A 72 16.61 28.24 18.08
N PRO A 73 17.12 26.98 18.13
CA PRO A 73 18.02 26.50 19.18
C PRO A 73 19.50 26.37 18.76
N ALA A 74 20.39 26.44 19.76
CA ALA A 74 21.85 26.43 19.70
C ALA A 74 22.49 25.08 19.28
N PRO A 75 23.77 25.05 18.85
CA PRO A 75 24.39 23.83 18.33
C PRO A 75 24.87 22.89 19.45
N GLY A 76 24.34 21.66 19.46
CA GLY A 76 24.81 20.52 20.25
C GLY A 76 25.34 19.40 19.35
N PRO A 77 26.09 18.42 19.90
CA PRO A 77 26.94 17.52 19.12
C PRO A 77 26.13 16.47 18.34
N ALA A 78 26.59 16.21 17.11
CA ALA A 78 26.21 15.15 16.15
C ALA A 78 25.03 14.24 16.58
N GLY A 79 23.82 14.71 16.29
CA GLY A 79 22.57 13.95 16.38
C GLY A 79 21.88 13.87 15.01
N PRO A 80 20.76 13.13 14.90
CA PRO A 80 20.08 12.79 13.65
C PRO A 80 19.86 14.02 12.75
N SER A 81 20.05 13.81 11.43
CA SER A 81 19.99 14.80 10.35
C SER A 81 19.12 16.00 10.70
N ALA A 82 19.74 17.19 10.76
CA ALA A 82 19.09 18.41 11.21
C ALA A 82 17.76 18.63 10.46
N PRO A 83 16.68 19.03 11.14
CA PRO A 83 15.43 19.36 10.48
C PRO A 83 15.67 20.40 9.38
N GLY A 84 15.50 19.98 8.13
CA GLY A 84 15.86 20.77 6.95
C GLY A 84 17.12 20.31 6.23
N SER A 85 17.52 19.03 6.35
CA SER A 85 18.60 18.48 5.53
C SER A 85 18.19 18.43 4.05
N ARG A 86 19.18 18.36 3.15
CA ARG A 86 18.93 18.17 1.71
C ARG A 86 18.20 16.86 1.43
N ALA A 87 18.52 15.80 2.20
CA ALA A 87 17.86 14.51 2.13
C ALA A 87 16.37 14.64 2.49
N ASP A 88 16.04 15.38 3.55
CA ASP A 88 14.65 15.62 3.95
C ASP A 88 13.86 16.35 2.87
N ARG A 89 14.47 17.37 2.22
CA ARG A 89 13.85 18.10 1.12
C ARG A 89 13.59 17.20 -0.09
N LEU A 90 14.58 16.39 -0.47
CA LEU A 90 14.44 15.41 -1.54
C LEU A 90 13.29 14.43 -1.27
N VAL A 91 13.26 13.83 -0.07
CA VAL A 91 12.21 12.90 0.36
C VAL A 91 10.84 13.59 0.36
N ALA A 92 10.75 14.82 0.87
CA ALA A 92 9.50 15.58 0.89
C ALA A 92 8.97 15.89 -0.52
N ARG A 93 9.84 16.22 -1.48
CA ARG A 93 9.45 16.40 -2.90
C ARG A 93 8.92 15.11 -3.51
N ALA A 94 9.62 13.99 -3.29
CA ALA A 94 9.22 12.68 -3.78
C ALA A 94 7.86 12.25 -3.19
N GLU A 95 7.64 12.44 -1.89
CA GLU A 95 6.34 12.22 -1.22
C GLU A 95 5.23 13.06 -1.89
N ALA A 96 5.45 14.36 -2.09
CA ALA A 96 4.46 15.24 -2.70
C ALA A 96 4.08 14.82 -4.13
N ILE A 97 5.06 14.40 -4.93
CA ILE A 97 4.79 13.90 -6.28
C ILE A 97 4.04 12.56 -6.22
N ARG A 98 4.43 11.64 -5.33
CA ARG A 98 3.73 10.37 -5.15
C ARG A 98 2.27 10.57 -4.72
N GLU A 99 2.01 11.48 -3.80
CA GLU A 99 0.65 11.87 -3.40
C GLU A 99 -0.15 12.42 -4.59
N ALA A 100 0.46 13.28 -5.42
CA ALA A 100 -0.20 13.83 -6.60
C ALA A 100 -0.49 12.74 -7.66
N ILE A 101 0.41 11.78 -7.85
CA ILE A 101 0.19 10.62 -8.72
C ILE A 101 -1.02 9.82 -8.23
N ILE A 102 -1.07 9.46 -6.95
CA ILE A 102 -2.18 8.70 -6.35
C ILE A 102 -3.50 9.46 -6.49
N ALA A 103 -3.49 10.77 -6.21
CA ALA A 103 -4.68 11.60 -6.29
C ALA A 103 -5.26 11.72 -7.71
N HIS A 104 -4.42 11.68 -8.74
CA HIS A 104 -4.84 11.96 -10.13
C HIS A 104 -4.85 10.77 -11.07
N LEU A 105 -4.09 9.71 -10.77
CA LEU A 105 -4.07 8.46 -11.54
C LEU A 105 -4.75 7.31 -10.79
N GLY A 106 -5.06 7.48 -9.51
CA GLY A 106 -5.95 6.63 -8.73
C GLY A 106 -5.27 5.83 -7.62
N PRO A 107 -6.07 5.19 -6.72
CA PRO A 107 -5.56 4.53 -5.51
C PRO A 107 -4.61 3.35 -5.77
N SER A 108 -4.73 2.66 -6.92
CA SER A 108 -3.85 1.54 -7.27
C SER A 108 -2.38 1.95 -7.37
N TRP A 109 -2.09 3.22 -7.61
CA TRP A 109 -0.72 3.75 -7.67
C TRP A 109 -0.04 3.82 -6.30
N ALA A 110 -0.80 3.75 -5.19
CA ALA A 110 -0.21 3.78 -3.86
C ALA A 110 0.66 2.55 -3.59
N ALA A 111 0.27 1.40 -4.14
CA ALA A 111 0.98 0.13 -3.99
C ALA A 111 2.14 -0.05 -4.98
N ARG A 112 2.22 0.78 -6.04
CA ARG A 112 3.23 0.58 -7.09
C ARG A 112 4.64 0.86 -6.59
N THR A 113 5.61 0.07 -7.01
CA THR A 113 7.04 0.34 -6.76
C THR A 113 7.58 1.41 -7.71
N THR A 114 8.80 1.90 -7.47
CA THR A 114 9.43 2.88 -8.36
C THR A 114 9.70 2.28 -9.75
N GLU A 115 10.00 0.98 -9.83
CA GLU A 115 10.17 0.21 -11.06
C GLU A 115 8.84 0.06 -11.82
N GLU A 116 7.76 -0.31 -11.14
CA GLU A 116 6.44 -0.41 -11.78
C GLU A 116 5.91 0.94 -12.28
N ILE A 117 6.28 2.04 -11.60
CA ILE A 117 5.99 3.40 -12.07
C ILE A 117 6.81 3.73 -13.32
N ALA A 118 8.06 3.27 -13.40
CA ALA A 118 8.95 3.50 -14.54
C ALA A 118 8.41 2.86 -15.83
N ASP A 119 7.83 1.66 -15.72
CA ASP A 119 7.27 0.92 -16.86
C ASP A 119 5.85 1.39 -17.23
N SER A 120 5.27 2.34 -16.51
CA SER A 120 3.89 2.78 -16.75
C SER A 120 3.75 3.80 -17.88
N PRO A 121 3.08 3.46 -19.00
CA PRO A 121 2.84 4.42 -20.09
C PRO A 121 1.83 5.51 -19.71
N GLU A 122 1.04 5.29 -18.66
CA GLU A 122 -0.02 6.19 -18.18
C GLU A 122 0.59 7.49 -17.61
N LEU A 123 1.70 7.37 -16.85
CA LEU A 123 2.41 8.53 -16.32
C LEU A 123 3.04 9.36 -17.45
N ALA A 124 3.71 8.69 -18.41
CA ALA A 124 4.32 9.35 -19.55
C ALA A 124 3.27 10.06 -20.44
N SER A 125 2.11 9.43 -20.66
CA SER A 125 0.99 10.03 -21.39
C SER A 125 0.44 11.28 -20.70
N ARG A 126 0.57 11.36 -19.37
CA ARG A 126 0.03 12.44 -18.56
C ARG A 126 0.95 13.67 -18.48
N ILE A 127 2.23 13.47 -18.20
CA ILE A 127 3.18 14.57 -17.94
C ILE A 127 4.28 14.70 -19.00
N GLY A 128 4.30 13.81 -20.00
CA GLY A 128 5.33 13.68 -21.02
C GLY A 128 6.43 12.70 -20.60
N PRO A 129 7.07 12.00 -21.56
CA PRO A 129 8.06 10.96 -21.28
C PRO A 129 9.28 11.51 -20.52
N ASP A 130 9.80 12.66 -20.92
CA ASP A 130 10.99 13.26 -20.28
C ASP A 130 10.73 13.62 -18.81
N ARG A 131 9.54 14.16 -18.52
CA ARG A 131 9.17 14.48 -17.14
C ARG A 131 8.91 13.21 -16.32
N ALA A 132 8.29 12.19 -16.92
CA ALA A 132 8.09 10.91 -16.25
C ALA A 132 9.43 10.26 -15.87
N ALA A 133 10.41 10.23 -16.78
CA ALA A 133 11.75 9.73 -16.50
C ALA A 133 12.44 10.50 -15.35
N ARG A 134 12.33 11.84 -15.34
CA ARG A 134 12.85 12.68 -14.24
C ARG A 134 12.16 12.42 -12.91
N VAL A 135 10.85 12.18 -12.91
CA VAL A 135 10.09 11.80 -11.70
C VAL A 135 10.59 10.46 -11.16
N VAL A 136 10.73 9.45 -12.01
CA VAL A 136 11.25 8.13 -11.61
C VAL A 136 12.65 8.24 -11.01
N ALA A 137 13.54 9.01 -11.64
CA ALA A 137 14.88 9.25 -11.11
C ALA A 137 14.86 9.92 -9.72
N LEU A 138 13.98 10.90 -9.51
CA LEU A 138 13.79 11.55 -8.22
C LEU A 138 13.28 10.56 -7.16
N LEU A 139 12.29 9.72 -7.50
CA LEU A 139 11.74 8.72 -6.58
C LEU A 139 12.82 7.71 -6.16
N ALA A 140 13.60 7.20 -7.12
CA ALA A 140 14.69 6.28 -6.84
C ALA A 140 15.78 6.90 -5.95
N GLU A 141 16.12 8.18 -6.18
CA GLU A 141 17.08 8.90 -5.34
C GLU A 141 16.54 9.14 -3.93
N ALA A 142 15.25 9.47 -3.80
CA ALA A 142 14.61 9.62 -2.50
C ALA A 142 14.56 8.29 -1.74
N ASP A 143 14.30 7.17 -2.42
CA ASP A 143 14.33 5.84 -1.80
C ASP A 143 15.74 5.49 -1.33
N ARG A 144 16.78 5.75 -2.13
CA ARG A 144 18.19 5.64 -1.68
C ARG A 144 18.46 6.49 -0.44
N ALA A 145 18.05 7.76 -0.45
CA ALA A 145 18.27 8.67 0.66
C ALA A 145 17.56 8.22 1.97
N LYS A 146 16.37 7.61 1.87
CA LYS A 146 15.65 7.06 3.03
C LYS A 146 16.40 5.92 3.71
N PHE A 147 17.08 5.08 2.93
CA PHE A 147 17.78 3.90 3.46
C PHE A 147 19.26 4.16 3.77
N ALA A 148 19.90 5.13 3.12
CA ALA A 148 21.33 5.39 3.30
C ALA A 148 21.66 6.09 4.63
N GLY A 149 20.70 6.72 5.31
CA GLY A 149 20.91 7.47 6.56
C GLY A 149 21.75 8.76 6.41
N GLU A 150 22.60 8.81 5.39
CA GLU A 150 23.44 9.94 5.00
C GLU A 150 23.61 9.92 3.47
N VAL A 151 23.42 11.05 2.81
CA VAL A 151 23.66 11.16 1.35
C VAL A 151 25.17 11.12 1.15
N PRO A 152 25.72 10.21 0.31
CA PRO A 152 27.15 10.15 0.07
C PRO A 152 27.70 11.52 -0.35
N PRO A 153 28.74 12.03 0.32
CA PRO A 153 29.41 13.26 -0.10
C PRO A 153 30.10 12.99 -1.44
N GLY A 154 29.43 13.33 -2.53
CA GLY A 154 29.92 13.08 -3.89
C GLY A 154 28.89 13.34 -4.99
N LEU A 155 27.59 13.29 -4.67
CA LEU A 155 26.51 13.74 -5.57
C LEU A 155 25.89 15.08 -5.13
N GLY A 156 26.36 15.65 -4.01
CA GLY A 156 25.80 16.84 -3.37
C GLY A 156 26.53 18.16 -3.64
N ASP A 157 27.73 18.14 -4.22
CA ASP A 157 28.52 19.35 -4.53
C ASP A 157 28.22 19.93 -5.93
N GLN A 158 27.24 19.37 -6.64
CA GLN A 158 26.55 20.15 -7.65
C GLN A 158 25.50 20.97 -6.91
N GLY A 159 25.82 22.23 -6.65
CA GLY A 159 24.93 23.27 -6.12
C GLY A 159 23.74 23.54 -7.05
N GLY A 160 22.93 22.51 -7.32
CA GLY A 160 21.63 22.65 -7.92
C GLY A 160 20.77 23.47 -6.97
N ASP A 161 20.23 24.56 -7.49
CA ASP A 161 19.35 25.47 -6.74
C ASP A 161 18.17 24.66 -6.20
N ASP A 162 18.13 24.45 -4.88
CA ASP A 162 17.02 23.75 -4.22
C ASP A 162 15.68 24.43 -4.56
N ALA A 163 15.67 25.75 -4.80
CA ALA A 163 14.47 26.46 -5.24
C ALA A 163 14.07 26.13 -6.68
N GLU A 164 15.02 25.80 -7.56
CA GLU A 164 14.71 25.26 -8.90
C GLU A 164 14.09 23.86 -8.78
N ALA A 165 14.66 23.00 -7.94
CA ALA A 165 14.12 21.66 -7.71
C ALA A 165 12.69 21.71 -7.13
N ASP A 166 12.44 22.62 -6.19
CA ASP A 166 11.13 22.84 -5.61
C ASP A 166 10.13 23.40 -6.63
N ARG A 167 10.55 24.36 -7.46
CA ARG A 167 9.73 24.90 -8.57
C ARG A 167 9.35 23.80 -9.55
N TRP A 168 10.31 22.98 -9.97
CA TRP A 168 10.07 21.86 -10.87
C TRP A 168 9.10 20.83 -10.27
N ALA A 169 9.28 20.46 -8.99
CA ALA A 169 8.37 19.54 -8.33
C ALA A 169 6.94 20.10 -8.28
N ALA A 170 6.78 21.40 -7.98
CA ALA A 170 5.48 22.07 -8.01
C ALA A 170 4.85 22.11 -9.41
N GLU A 171 5.65 22.26 -10.46
CA GLU A 171 5.19 22.18 -11.85
C GLU A 171 4.69 20.77 -12.22
N VAL A 172 5.39 19.72 -11.79
CA VAL A 172 4.97 18.33 -11.99
C VAL A 172 3.64 18.06 -11.29
N VAL A 173 3.51 18.46 -10.02
CA VAL A 173 2.25 18.32 -9.27
C VAL A 173 1.11 19.07 -9.99
N ARG A 174 1.38 20.28 -10.48
CA ARG A 174 0.40 21.05 -11.26
C ARG A 174 0.04 20.36 -12.57
N ALA A 175 1.01 19.75 -13.25
CA ALA A 175 0.78 19.03 -14.51
C ALA A 175 -0.09 17.79 -14.29
N LEU A 176 0.15 17.01 -13.23
CA LEU A 176 -0.66 15.85 -12.85
C LEU A 176 -2.12 16.25 -12.57
N ALA A 177 -2.32 17.42 -11.95
CA ALA A 177 -3.63 17.96 -11.60
C ALA A 177 -4.44 18.50 -12.80
N ARG A 178 -3.82 18.72 -13.97
CA ARG A 178 -4.55 19.24 -15.14
C ARG A 178 -5.59 18.21 -15.60
N PRO A 179 -6.84 18.57 -15.89
CA PRO A 179 -7.80 17.62 -16.45
C PRO A 179 -7.25 16.99 -17.73
N ALA A 180 -7.58 15.71 -17.96
CA ALA A 180 -7.16 15.03 -19.20
C ALA A 180 -7.68 15.80 -20.42
N PRO A 181 -6.88 15.92 -21.50
CA PRO A 181 -7.38 16.50 -22.73
C PRO A 181 -8.64 15.72 -23.15
N ARG A 182 -9.71 16.44 -23.50
CA ARG A 182 -10.92 15.77 -24.00
C ARG A 182 -10.53 14.98 -25.25
N PRO A 183 -11.01 13.74 -25.42
CA PRO A 183 -10.83 13.04 -26.68
C PRO A 183 -11.37 13.93 -27.80
N SER A 184 -10.57 14.17 -28.84
CA SER A 184 -11.06 14.90 -30.01
C SER A 184 -12.30 14.18 -30.54
N PRO A 185 -13.35 14.92 -30.95
CA PRO A 185 -14.52 14.30 -31.54
C PRO A 185 -14.06 13.42 -32.71
N ALA A 186 -14.47 12.15 -32.70
CA ALA A 186 -14.19 11.24 -33.79
C ALA A 186 -14.64 11.90 -35.11
N PRO A 187 -13.89 11.72 -36.21
CA PRO A 187 -14.29 12.27 -37.51
C PRO A 187 -15.72 11.79 -37.79
N ALA A 188 -16.62 12.74 -38.05
CA ALA A 188 -18.01 12.43 -38.36
C ALA A 188 -18.04 11.37 -39.48
N PRO A 189 -18.87 10.31 -39.36
CA PRO A 189 -18.96 9.30 -40.40
C PRO A 189 -19.29 9.99 -41.71
N ALA A 190 -18.41 9.85 -42.70
CA ALA A 190 -18.62 10.36 -44.05
C ALA A 190 -19.97 9.85 -44.52
N GLY A 191 -20.89 10.77 -44.78
CA GLY A 191 -22.29 10.48 -45.06
C GLY A 191 -22.42 9.38 -46.11
N ALA A 192 -23.18 8.34 -45.76
CA ALA A 192 -23.63 7.34 -46.71
C ALA A 192 -24.36 8.05 -47.85
N SER A 193 -23.71 8.13 -49.00
CA SER A 193 -24.35 8.63 -50.22
C SER A 193 -25.45 7.65 -50.59
N SER A 194 -26.70 8.02 -50.30
CA SER A 194 -27.88 7.27 -50.71
C SER A 194 -27.97 7.31 -52.23
N THR A 195 -27.50 6.28 -52.91
CA THR A 195 -27.85 6.02 -54.32
C THR A 195 -29.29 5.55 -54.37
N SER A 196 -30.19 6.52 -54.32
CA SER A 196 -31.54 6.41 -54.86
C SER A 196 -31.44 6.64 -56.36
N SER A 197 -31.57 5.59 -57.15
CA SER A 197 -31.98 5.73 -58.55
C SER A 197 -32.83 4.52 -58.90
N GLY A 198 -34.13 4.75 -58.88
CA GLY A 198 -35.13 3.81 -59.37
C GLY A 198 -35.45 4.04 -60.85
N ARG A 199 -36.06 2.97 -61.38
CA ARG A 199 -36.69 2.78 -62.70
C ARG A 199 -35.78 2.42 -63.85
#